data_AF-A0A2N3NI28-F1
#
_entry.id   AF-A0A2N3NI28-F1
#
_cell.length_a   1.000
_cell.length_b   1.000
_cell.length_c   1.000
_cell.angle_alpha   90.00
_cell.angle_beta   90.00
_cell.angle_gamma   90.00
#
_symmetry.space_group_name_H-M   'P 1'
#
loop_
_entity.id
_entity.type
_entity.pdbx_description
1 polymer ?
#
loop_
_entity_poly.entity_id
_entity_poly.type
_entity_poly.pdbx_seq_one_letter_code
_entity_poly.pdbx_strand_id
1 'polypeptide(L)'
;MVRCHAQWRQHLRPKSAEHLSTFPDSERPLKRARSTTPAPEADTSIESYLNGNGDIRRVQHGPIQALPVLEIVRQPITRPVTFDQLVSEIRGIYAALVKAEDECIERVSHLSKEDAHIPESEWKLLVELHQTALYEFCDFFFATHHPVAAESSQLAHVITKYSMPARLWRHAIYKLLDLMRKHLPDSRPHMYRFITLAFNMITILYENATDLCDIWAECLGDIARFRMAVESESVEDRNLYVGISKYWYYRSIDLAPGVGQRYHHIAILSRPALMGQLLNFTKSLCTRTPFQTARETILTLFTQVSEARTEGSPLVEILLVKVHESIMQDYSEETFEDALQSFLQEMNKAIRREGRDFKQFAYALALTNVNALLSYGSPQNSLAGGLGVPAESTLGLAFEKTRSAHNRAFQRALNLTAQSLNTILHHNALASTTPHLHVMLAFFSSVIELPYSKHLMTCLHSSVNWSLLRSVLKGVLQMLPPDQYPKQVYNYDTFPGILRNVFGRESRVAAPLPEDYDIRGCVWEERYLPLDWFDDDARDHDERRLEAAWMEYQRGVRCAWLGNRIAAKTGWLSRV
;
A
#
# COMPACT_ATOMS: atom_id res chain seq x y z
N MET A 1 -31.69 -9.64 6.36
CA MET A 1 -30.61 -8.68 6.69
C MET A 1 -31.12 -7.29 7.08
N VAL A 2 -32.14 -6.70 6.44
CA VAL A 2 -32.68 -5.37 6.84
C VAL A 2 -33.24 -5.32 8.27
N ARG A 3 -33.82 -6.40 8.81
CA ARG A 3 -34.23 -6.48 10.24
C ARG A 3 -33.07 -6.76 11.21
N CYS A 4 -32.01 -7.43 10.77
CA CYS A 4 -30.77 -7.46 11.56
C CYS A 4 -30.18 -6.06 11.64
N HIS A 5 -30.32 -5.24 10.60
CA HIS A 5 -29.95 -3.81 10.58
C HIS A 5 -30.74 -2.97 11.61
N ALA A 6 -32.04 -3.24 11.78
CA ALA A 6 -32.85 -2.59 12.81
C ALA A 6 -32.44 -3.00 14.25
N GLN A 7 -32.03 -4.25 14.47
CA GLN A 7 -31.42 -4.69 15.73
C GLN A 7 -30.00 -4.13 15.92
N TRP A 8 -29.24 -3.96 14.83
CA TRP A 8 -27.92 -3.32 14.79
C TRP A 8 -27.99 -1.83 15.18
N ARG A 9 -28.99 -1.10 14.66
CA ARG A 9 -29.31 0.29 15.06
C ARG A 9 -29.62 0.42 16.56
N GLN A 10 -30.17 -0.63 17.18
CA GLN A 10 -30.52 -0.64 18.61
C GLN A 10 -29.36 -1.01 19.54
N HIS A 11 -28.33 -1.71 19.06
CA HIS A 11 -27.21 -2.19 19.90
C HIS A 11 -26.02 -1.20 19.98
N LEU A 12 -25.88 -0.26 19.03
CA LEU A 12 -24.76 0.69 18.99
C LEU A 12 -25.13 2.15 19.23
N ARG A 13 -26.41 2.53 19.19
CA ARG A 13 -26.84 3.86 19.64
C ARG A 13 -26.91 3.88 21.18
N PRO A 14 -26.10 4.67 21.90
CA PRO A 14 -26.47 5.02 23.26
C PRO A 14 -27.83 5.71 23.23
N LYS A 15 -28.74 5.33 24.14
CA LYS A 15 -30.12 5.84 24.23
C LYS A 15 -30.23 7.34 24.55
N SER A 16 -29.16 8.13 24.46
CA SER A 16 -29.10 9.53 24.85
C SER A 16 -29.47 10.53 23.74
N ALA A 17 -29.65 10.09 22.48
CA ALA A 17 -29.91 11.01 21.36
C ALA A 17 -31.39 11.42 21.16
N GLU A 18 -32.34 10.89 21.95
CA GLU A 18 -33.77 11.21 21.79
C GLU A 18 -34.28 12.34 22.72
N HIS A 19 -33.43 12.93 23.56
CA HIS A 19 -33.82 13.98 24.51
C HIS A 19 -32.90 15.20 24.48
N LEU A 20 -32.90 15.92 23.36
CA LEU A 20 -32.46 17.31 23.33
C LEU A 20 -33.56 18.18 22.69
N SER A 21 -34.66 18.30 23.41
CA SER A 21 -35.59 19.42 23.28
C SER A 21 -36.34 19.63 24.59
N THR A 22 -36.16 20.82 25.18
CA THR A 22 -36.88 21.47 26.30
C THR A 22 -36.28 21.40 27.74
N PHE A 23 -35.91 22.59 28.25
CA PHE A 23 -35.53 23.02 29.64
C PHE A 23 -36.79 23.12 30.57
N PRO A 24 -36.79 23.40 31.92
CA PRO A 24 -35.79 24.10 32.77
C PRO A 24 -35.58 23.57 34.24
N ASP A 25 -34.81 24.37 35.02
CA ASP A 25 -34.35 24.27 36.43
C ASP A 25 -35.25 23.62 37.50
N SER A 26 -34.64 22.85 38.43
CA SER A 26 -34.73 23.11 39.89
C SER A 26 -33.79 22.21 40.73
N GLU A 27 -33.33 22.81 41.83
CA GLU A 27 -32.45 22.35 42.89
C GLU A 27 -32.85 21.07 43.69
N ARG A 28 -31.79 20.35 44.13
CA ARG A 28 -31.53 19.68 45.44
C ARG A 28 -31.35 18.15 45.52
N PRO A 29 -30.49 17.69 46.47
CA PRO A 29 -29.60 16.52 46.31
C PRO A 29 -30.04 15.32 47.15
N LEU A 30 -29.39 14.14 47.03
CA LEU A 30 -29.12 13.22 48.15
C LEU A 30 -28.20 12.01 47.79
N LYS A 31 -27.10 11.94 48.55
CA LYS A 31 -26.44 10.78 49.22
C LYS A 31 -25.83 9.58 48.47
N ARG A 32 -24.51 9.46 48.73
CA ARG A 32 -23.62 8.28 48.72
C ARG A 32 -24.22 7.00 49.34
N ALA A 33 -23.89 5.85 48.74
CA ALA A 33 -23.60 4.61 49.47
C ALA A 33 -22.45 3.83 48.78
N ARG A 34 -21.52 3.32 49.59
CA ARG A 34 -20.33 2.50 49.25
C ARG A 34 -20.67 1.00 49.32
N SER A 35 -19.97 0.19 48.53
CA SER A 35 -19.63 -1.24 48.77
C SER A 35 -18.64 -1.69 47.67
N THR A 36 -17.30 -1.78 47.83
CA THR A 36 -16.48 -2.90 48.37
C THR A 36 -17.05 -4.28 48.02
N THR A 37 -16.42 -5.15 47.22
CA THR A 37 -15.19 -5.96 47.49
C THR A 37 -14.67 -6.69 46.20
N PRO A 38 -13.51 -7.39 46.21
CA PRO A 38 -12.53 -7.42 45.10
C PRO A 38 -12.47 -8.69 44.23
N ALA A 39 -11.62 -8.64 43.21
CA ALA A 39 -11.23 -9.69 42.26
C ALA A 39 -10.29 -10.77 42.86
N PRO A 40 -10.16 -11.95 42.22
CA PRO A 40 -8.95 -12.76 42.36
C PRO A 40 -8.25 -13.05 41.01
N GLU A 41 -6.96 -13.27 41.16
CA GLU A 41 -5.88 -13.41 40.16
C GLU A 41 -5.85 -14.78 39.47
N ALA A 42 -5.05 -14.82 38.39
CA ALA A 42 -4.73 -15.99 37.59
C ALA A 42 -3.76 -16.95 38.29
N ASP A 43 -3.91 -18.26 38.07
CA ASP A 43 -2.78 -19.18 38.14
C ASP A 43 -2.89 -20.32 37.12
N THR A 44 -1.71 -20.80 36.79
CA THR A 44 -1.23 -21.54 35.64
C THR A 44 -1.32 -23.06 35.77
N SER A 45 -1.08 -23.73 34.64
CA SER A 45 -0.53 -25.08 34.44
C SER A 45 -1.45 -26.12 33.78
N ILE A 46 -1.15 -26.32 32.49
CA ILE A 46 -1.51 -27.45 31.66
C ILE A 46 -0.36 -28.45 31.82
N GLU A 47 -0.60 -29.62 32.41
CA GLU A 47 0.01 -30.93 32.09
C GLU A 47 -0.30 -31.96 33.20
N SER A 48 -0.57 -33.21 32.82
CA SER A 48 -1.22 -34.30 33.58
C SER A 48 -2.76 -34.21 33.48
N TYR A 49 -3.47 -35.11 32.79
CA TYR A 49 -3.42 -36.57 32.90
C TYR A 49 -3.81 -37.24 31.57
N LEU A 50 -2.83 -37.76 30.84
CA LEU A 50 -2.98 -38.91 29.95
C LEU A 50 -2.57 -40.15 30.75
N ASN A 51 -3.54 -41.03 31.06
CA ASN A 51 -3.42 -42.50 31.09
C ASN A 51 -4.49 -43.10 32.01
N GLY A 52 -5.20 -44.10 31.47
CA GLY A 52 -6.42 -44.65 32.05
C GLY A 52 -6.26 -45.84 32.99
N ASN A 53 -7.43 -46.46 33.19
CA ASN A 53 -7.78 -47.71 33.88
C ASN A 53 -8.01 -47.64 35.39
N GLY A 54 -9.30 -47.70 35.77
CA GLY A 54 -9.76 -48.06 37.10
C GLY A 54 -11.29 -48.11 37.18
N ASP A 55 -11.84 -49.30 37.43
CA ASP A 55 -13.25 -49.67 37.48
C ASP A 55 -14.18 -48.76 38.30
N ILE A 56 -15.27 -48.28 37.69
CA ILE A 56 -16.33 -47.53 38.37
C ILE A 56 -17.45 -48.49 38.81
N ARG A 57 -17.55 -48.67 40.13
CA ARG A 57 -18.70 -49.28 40.81
C ARG A 57 -19.97 -48.45 40.53
N ARG A 58 -21.06 -49.14 40.17
CA ARG A 58 -22.42 -48.58 40.05
C ARG A 58 -22.85 -47.86 41.33
N VAL A 59 -23.03 -46.55 41.25
CA VAL A 59 -23.85 -45.77 42.18
C VAL A 59 -25.10 -45.34 41.43
N GLN A 60 -26.28 -45.77 41.93
CA GLN A 60 -27.57 -45.36 41.41
C GLN A 60 -27.84 -43.90 41.82
N HIS A 61 -27.98 -43.00 40.84
CA HIS A 61 -28.50 -41.65 41.06
C HIS A 61 -29.94 -41.56 40.53
N GLY A 62 -30.82 -41.00 41.37
CA GLY A 62 -32.22 -40.71 41.04
C GLY A 62 -32.37 -39.69 39.90
N PRO A 63 -33.61 -39.40 39.47
CA PRO A 63 -33.87 -38.70 38.21
C PRO A 63 -33.27 -37.30 38.21
N ILE A 64 -32.43 -37.05 37.20
CA ILE A 64 -31.84 -35.75 36.86
C ILE A 64 -32.99 -34.79 36.53
N GLN A 65 -33.13 -33.72 37.32
CA GLN A 65 -33.94 -32.57 36.91
C GLN A 65 -33.31 -31.98 35.65
N ALA A 66 -34.07 -32.00 34.55
CA ALA A 66 -33.66 -31.40 33.29
C ALA A 66 -33.40 -29.90 33.50
N LEU A 67 -32.18 -29.45 33.21
CA LEU A 67 -31.91 -28.04 32.94
C LEU A 67 -32.86 -27.58 31.83
N PRO A 68 -33.38 -26.33 31.85
CA PRO A 68 -34.23 -25.83 30.80
C PRO A 68 -33.45 -25.91 29.49
N VAL A 69 -33.98 -26.64 28.52
CA VAL A 69 -33.50 -26.60 27.14
C VAL A 69 -33.54 -25.13 26.73
N LEU A 70 -32.39 -24.55 26.39
CA LEU A 70 -32.35 -23.29 25.64
C LEU A 70 -33.13 -23.55 24.35
N GLU A 71 -34.39 -23.11 24.30
CA GLU A 71 -35.21 -23.17 23.09
C GLU A 71 -34.45 -22.44 21.99
N ILE A 72 -33.98 -23.20 21.00
CA ILE A 72 -33.48 -22.63 19.74
C ILE A 72 -34.70 -22.04 19.04
N VAL A 73 -34.95 -20.75 19.25
CA VAL A 73 -36.00 -20.00 18.57
C VAL A 73 -35.66 -19.99 17.09
N ARG A 74 -36.54 -20.60 16.26
CA ARG A 74 -36.40 -20.55 14.80
C ARG A 74 -36.38 -19.09 14.35
N GLN A 75 -35.47 -18.74 13.43
CA GLN A 75 -35.45 -17.40 12.85
C GLN A 75 -36.87 -17.04 12.36
N PRO A 76 -37.40 -15.84 12.72
CA PRO A 76 -38.71 -15.43 12.25
C PRO A 76 -38.75 -15.45 10.72
N ILE A 77 -39.87 -15.91 10.14
CA ILE A 77 -40.07 -15.92 8.69
C ILE A 77 -39.89 -14.49 8.17
N THR A 78 -38.77 -14.24 7.48
CA THR A 78 -38.50 -12.93 6.88
C THR A 78 -39.17 -12.91 5.50
N ARG A 79 -40.10 -11.97 5.29
CA ARG A 79 -40.62 -11.71 3.95
C ARG A 79 -39.50 -11.09 3.10
N PRO A 80 -39.34 -11.48 1.83
CA PRO A 80 -38.35 -10.87 0.95
C PRO A 80 -38.65 -9.37 0.80
N VAL A 81 -37.60 -8.54 0.90
CA VAL A 81 -37.70 -7.08 0.73
C VAL A 81 -37.98 -6.81 -0.75
N THR A 82 -39.04 -6.04 -1.03
CA THR A 82 -39.36 -5.65 -2.42
C THR A 82 -38.43 -4.52 -2.87
N PHE A 83 -38.24 -4.39 -4.20
CA PHE A 83 -37.42 -3.33 -4.76
C PHE A 83 -37.93 -1.93 -4.36
N ASP A 84 -39.24 -1.68 -4.43
CA ASP A 84 -39.82 -0.39 -4.06
C ASP A 84 -39.62 -0.05 -2.58
N GLN A 85 -39.73 -1.04 -1.68
CA GLN A 85 -39.42 -0.85 -0.26
C GLN A 85 -37.95 -0.51 -0.05
N LEU A 86 -37.04 -1.19 -0.75
CA LEU A 86 -35.62 -0.91 -0.67
C LEU A 86 -35.28 0.50 -1.19
N VAL A 87 -35.85 0.91 -2.31
CA VAL A 87 -35.67 2.26 -2.86
C VAL A 87 -36.19 3.32 -1.88
N SER A 88 -37.35 3.09 -1.26
CA SER A 88 -37.89 4.00 -0.25
C SER A 88 -36.98 4.10 0.97
N GLU A 89 -36.44 2.96 1.45
CA GLU A 89 -35.50 2.93 2.57
C GLU A 89 -34.20 3.65 2.24
N ILE A 90 -33.59 3.39 1.09
CA ILE A 90 -32.37 4.06 0.62
C ILE A 90 -32.57 5.58 0.53
N ARG A 91 -33.73 6.04 0.06
CA ARG A 91 -34.06 7.47 0.03
C ARG A 91 -34.15 8.07 1.43
N GLY A 92 -34.76 7.35 2.37
CA GLY A 92 -34.84 7.77 3.77
C GLY A 92 -33.47 7.87 4.43
N ILE A 93 -32.63 6.85 4.25
CA ILE A 93 -31.24 6.84 4.72
C ILE A 93 -30.45 7.98 4.10
N TYR A 94 -30.55 8.18 2.78
CA TYR A 94 -29.84 9.26 2.09
C TYR A 94 -30.24 10.65 2.61
N ALA A 95 -31.53 10.87 2.91
CA ALA A 95 -31.99 12.13 3.48
C ALA A 95 -31.43 12.37 4.90
N ALA A 96 -31.40 11.34 5.74
CA ALA A 96 -30.80 11.42 7.07
C ALA A 96 -29.28 11.66 7.02
N LEU A 97 -28.60 10.96 6.10
CA LEU A 97 -27.18 11.11 5.83
C LEU A 97 -26.82 12.55 5.42
N VAL A 98 -27.52 13.11 4.43
CA VAL A 98 -27.27 14.48 3.97
C VAL A 98 -27.44 15.47 5.12
N LYS A 99 -28.51 15.33 5.92
CA LYS A 99 -28.71 16.18 7.09
C LYS A 99 -27.55 16.11 8.08
N ALA A 100 -27.14 14.90 8.45
CA ALA A 100 -26.02 14.70 9.39
C ALA A 100 -24.68 15.21 8.82
N GLU A 101 -24.46 15.03 7.51
CA GLU A 101 -23.27 15.53 6.82
C GLU A 101 -23.22 17.06 6.78
N ASP A 102 -24.33 17.72 6.47
CA ASP A 102 -24.42 19.18 6.44
C ASP A 102 -24.16 19.77 7.84
N GLU A 103 -24.72 19.16 8.89
CA GLU A 103 -24.46 19.55 10.29
C GLU A 103 -22.97 19.38 10.66
N CYS A 104 -22.32 18.28 10.25
CA CYS A 104 -20.88 18.09 10.44
C CYS A 104 -20.06 19.19 9.75
N ILE A 105 -20.39 19.49 8.49
CA ILE A 105 -19.69 20.50 7.68
C ILE A 105 -19.82 21.88 8.33
N GLU A 106 -21.04 22.26 8.72
CA GLU A 106 -21.32 23.55 9.33
C GLU A 106 -20.55 23.72 10.64
N ARG A 107 -20.67 22.74 11.55
CA ARG A 107 -20.06 22.83 12.88
C ARG A 107 -18.53 22.87 12.82
N VAL A 108 -17.91 21.98 12.04
CA VAL A 108 -16.45 21.97 11.86
C VAL A 108 -15.97 23.25 11.16
N SER A 109 -16.71 23.77 10.19
CA SER A 109 -16.35 25.00 9.48
C SER A 109 -16.44 26.24 10.38
N HIS A 110 -17.40 26.29 11.31
CA HIS A 110 -17.49 27.34 12.33
C HIS A 110 -16.27 27.31 13.25
N LEU A 111 -15.99 26.15 13.85
CA LEU A 111 -14.91 25.99 14.81
C LEU A 111 -13.51 26.12 14.18
N SER A 112 -13.37 25.78 12.90
CA SER A 112 -12.08 25.94 12.19
C SER A 112 -11.69 27.40 11.94
N LYS A 113 -12.62 28.36 12.05
CA LYS A 113 -12.34 29.79 11.85
C LYS A 113 -11.94 30.51 13.13
N GLU A 114 -12.37 29.97 14.27
CA GLU A 114 -12.10 30.52 15.58
C GLU A 114 -10.86 29.83 16.13
N ASP A 115 -9.78 30.58 16.36
CA ASP A 115 -8.57 30.05 17.03
C ASP A 115 -8.80 29.97 18.56
N ALA A 116 -10.01 29.56 18.94
CA ALA A 116 -10.52 29.58 20.30
C ALA A 116 -10.39 28.20 20.94
N HIS A 117 -10.27 28.19 22.27
CA HIS A 117 -10.30 26.95 23.04
C HIS A 117 -11.68 26.29 22.91
N ILE A 118 -11.70 25.03 22.45
CA ILE A 118 -12.91 24.24 22.31
C ILE A 118 -13.16 23.49 23.63
N PRO A 119 -14.29 23.74 24.31
CA PRO A 119 -14.56 23.12 25.61
C PRO A 119 -14.84 21.62 25.47
N GLU A 120 -14.59 20.87 26.55
CA GLU A 120 -14.78 19.41 26.63
C GLU A 120 -16.19 18.93 26.21
N SER A 121 -17.23 19.71 26.53
CA SER A 121 -18.61 19.40 26.12
C SER A 121 -18.79 19.46 24.61
N GLU A 122 -18.09 20.38 23.95
CA GLU A 122 -18.17 20.56 22.50
C GLU A 122 -17.45 19.44 21.76
N TRP A 123 -16.31 18.99 22.26
CA TRP A 123 -15.62 17.82 21.68
C TRP A 123 -16.48 16.56 21.72
N LYS A 124 -17.21 16.32 22.82
CA LYS A 124 -18.13 15.18 22.92
C LYS A 124 -19.26 15.29 21.89
N LEU A 125 -19.86 16.47 21.76
CA LEU A 125 -20.92 16.72 20.78
C LEU A 125 -20.43 16.49 19.35
N LEU A 126 -19.23 16.98 19.01
CA LEU A 126 -18.62 16.76 17.70
C LEU A 126 -18.40 15.27 17.41
N VAL A 127 -17.87 14.53 18.38
CA VAL A 127 -17.65 13.08 18.22
C VAL A 127 -18.98 12.35 18.03
N GLU A 128 -20.02 12.69 18.79
CA GLU A 128 -21.36 12.09 18.66
C GLU A 128 -22.03 12.42 17.31
N LEU A 129 -21.88 13.66 16.84
CA LEU A 129 -22.38 14.11 15.55
C LEU A 129 -21.71 13.34 14.40
N HIS A 130 -20.37 13.28 14.39
CA HIS A 130 -19.62 12.56 13.37
C HIS A 130 -19.81 11.04 13.44
N GLN A 131 -19.99 10.48 14.64
CA GLN A 131 -20.39 9.09 14.82
C GLN A 131 -21.74 8.81 14.14
N THR A 132 -22.71 9.71 14.32
CA THR A 132 -24.03 9.58 13.69
C THR A 132 -23.91 9.65 12.17
N ALA A 133 -23.19 10.64 11.62
CA ALA A 133 -22.94 10.74 10.19
C ALA A 133 -22.29 9.47 9.63
N LEU A 134 -21.25 8.94 10.30
CA LEU A 134 -20.57 7.73 9.88
C LEU A 134 -21.50 6.50 9.87
N TYR A 135 -22.41 6.38 10.84
CA TYR A 135 -23.42 5.32 10.85
C TYR A 135 -24.41 5.45 9.69
N GLU A 136 -24.91 6.65 9.39
CA GLU A 136 -25.82 6.85 8.25
C GLU A 136 -25.12 6.55 6.91
N PHE A 137 -23.83 6.90 6.78
CA PHE A 137 -23.02 6.47 5.64
C PHE A 137 -22.91 4.95 5.55
N CYS A 138 -22.63 4.25 6.66
CA CYS A 138 -22.53 2.79 6.66
C CYS A 138 -23.86 2.14 6.29
N ASP A 139 -24.97 2.57 6.89
CA ASP A 139 -26.31 2.13 6.56
C ASP A 139 -26.61 2.32 5.05
N PHE A 140 -26.18 3.44 4.47
CA PHE A 140 -26.33 3.68 3.03
C PHE A 140 -25.56 2.66 2.20
N PHE A 141 -24.29 2.39 2.55
CA PHE A 141 -23.49 1.39 1.85
C PHE A 141 -24.10 -0.01 1.96
N PHE A 142 -24.53 -0.44 3.15
CA PHE A 142 -25.16 -1.74 3.32
C PHE A 142 -26.50 -1.88 2.61
N ALA A 143 -27.32 -0.81 2.60
CA ALA A 143 -28.59 -0.81 1.86
C ALA A 143 -28.38 -0.89 0.34
N THR A 144 -27.34 -0.20 -0.17
CA THR A 144 -27.02 -0.21 -1.62
C THR A 144 -26.34 -1.49 -2.08
N HIS A 145 -25.68 -2.25 -1.19
CA HIS A 145 -25.13 -3.59 -1.46
C HIS A 145 -26.12 -4.73 -1.17
N HIS A 146 -27.37 -4.43 -0.84
CA HIS A 146 -28.39 -5.47 -0.68
C HIS A 146 -28.59 -6.24 -2.00
N PRO A 147 -28.81 -7.58 -2.00
CA PRO A 147 -28.93 -8.37 -3.23
C PRO A 147 -29.95 -7.81 -4.25
N VAL A 148 -31.09 -7.31 -3.74
CA VAL A 148 -32.14 -6.68 -4.57
C VAL A 148 -31.69 -5.35 -5.21
N ALA A 149 -30.77 -4.60 -4.59
CA ALA A 149 -30.20 -3.41 -5.19
C ALA A 149 -29.15 -3.76 -6.26
N ALA A 150 -28.35 -4.81 -6.03
CA ALA A 150 -27.33 -5.27 -6.98
C ALA A 150 -27.92 -5.72 -8.33
N GLU A 151 -29.13 -6.29 -8.32
CA GLU A 151 -29.86 -6.69 -9.54
C GLU A 151 -30.47 -5.51 -10.32
N SER A 152 -30.43 -4.28 -9.77
CA SER A 152 -31.10 -3.12 -10.34
C SER A 152 -30.14 -2.16 -11.06
N SER A 153 -30.39 -1.94 -12.35
CA SER A 153 -29.69 -0.92 -13.14
C SER A 153 -29.91 0.51 -12.63
N GLN A 154 -31.00 0.76 -11.89
CA GLN A 154 -31.29 2.08 -11.33
C GLN A 154 -30.37 2.44 -10.17
N LEU A 155 -29.93 1.45 -9.38
CA LEU A 155 -29.12 1.66 -8.18
C LEU A 155 -27.63 1.36 -8.39
N ALA A 156 -27.28 0.63 -9.46
CA ALA A 156 -25.92 0.17 -9.76
C ALA A 156 -24.82 1.26 -9.72
N HIS A 157 -25.16 2.53 -10.03
CA HIS A 157 -24.18 3.62 -10.11
C HIS A 157 -24.36 4.71 -9.06
N VAL A 158 -25.26 4.54 -8.10
CA VAL A 158 -25.59 5.59 -7.13
C VAL A 158 -24.37 5.96 -6.28
N ILE A 159 -23.60 4.96 -5.84
CA ILE A 159 -22.38 5.17 -5.05
C ILE A 159 -21.38 6.08 -5.78
N THR A 160 -21.06 5.74 -7.04
CA THR A 160 -20.12 6.49 -7.87
C THR A 160 -20.68 7.86 -8.26
N LYS A 161 -21.96 7.92 -8.64
CA LYS A 161 -22.64 9.15 -9.06
C LYS A 161 -22.61 10.23 -7.98
N TYR A 162 -22.76 9.84 -6.72
CA TYR A 162 -22.75 10.77 -5.58
C TYR A 162 -21.39 10.82 -4.86
N SER A 163 -20.36 10.17 -5.40
CA SER A 163 -19.02 10.11 -4.81
C SER A 163 -19.03 9.74 -3.33
N MET A 164 -19.86 8.76 -2.97
CA MET A 164 -20.16 8.44 -1.57
C MET A 164 -18.91 8.12 -0.73
N PRO A 165 -17.90 7.36 -1.23
CA PRO A 165 -16.69 7.10 -0.45
C PRO A 165 -15.89 8.38 -0.16
N ALA A 166 -15.76 9.27 -1.16
CA ALA A 166 -15.04 10.53 -1.00
C ALA A 166 -15.75 11.49 -0.02
N ARG A 167 -17.09 11.51 -0.03
CA ARG A 167 -17.91 12.28 0.92
C ARG A 167 -17.77 11.75 2.35
N LEU A 168 -17.90 10.43 2.54
CA LEU A 168 -17.68 9.78 3.83
C LEU A 168 -16.31 10.16 4.38
N TRP A 169 -15.26 9.93 3.60
CA TRP A 169 -13.89 10.23 4.02
C TRP A 169 -13.73 11.70 4.38
N ARG A 170 -14.14 12.61 3.50
CA ARG A 170 -13.91 14.05 3.67
C ARG A 170 -14.70 14.62 4.84
N HIS A 171 -16.01 14.40 4.88
CA HIS A 171 -16.92 15.12 5.77
C HIS A 171 -17.16 14.38 7.08
N ALA A 172 -17.29 13.05 7.06
CA ALA A 172 -17.55 12.30 8.28
C ALA A 172 -16.26 12.00 9.08
N ILE A 173 -15.11 11.79 8.42
CA ILE A 173 -13.87 11.36 9.10
C ILE A 173 -12.80 12.47 9.12
N TYR A 174 -12.25 12.80 7.96
CA TYR A 174 -11.03 13.59 7.82
C TYR A 174 -11.15 14.98 8.43
N LYS A 175 -12.24 15.70 8.19
CA LYS A 175 -12.41 17.08 8.67
C LYS A 175 -12.39 17.19 10.20
N LEU A 176 -13.01 16.23 10.90
CA LEU A 176 -12.95 16.19 12.35
C LEU A 176 -11.55 15.80 12.85
N LEU A 177 -10.90 14.80 12.23
CA LEU A 177 -9.53 14.41 12.59
C LEU A 177 -8.53 15.55 12.39
N ASP A 178 -8.65 16.32 11.29
CA ASP A 178 -7.80 17.48 11.03
C ASP A 178 -8.05 18.62 12.02
N LEU A 179 -9.31 18.88 12.40
CA LEU A 179 -9.65 19.83 13.46
C LEU A 179 -9.02 19.39 14.79
N MET A 180 -9.26 18.15 15.23
CA MET A 180 -8.68 17.64 16.48
C MET A 180 -7.15 17.72 16.47
N ARG A 181 -6.49 17.35 15.37
CA ARG A 181 -5.03 17.44 15.22
C ARG A 181 -4.49 18.85 15.46
N LYS A 182 -5.20 19.90 15.04
CA LYS A 182 -4.81 21.31 15.24
C LYS A 182 -4.94 21.76 16.70
N HIS A 183 -5.83 21.14 17.48
CA HIS A 183 -6.07 21.44 18.90
C HIS A 183 -5.41 20.41 19.85
N LEU A 184 -4.33 19.76 19.43
CA LEU A 184 -3.53 18.94 20.35
C LEU A 184 -2.77 19.85 21.34
N PRO A 185 -2.61 19.44 22.62
CA PRO A 185 -2.93 18.12 23.17
C PRO A 185 -4.38 17.96 23.67
N ASP A 186 -5.15 19.03 23.81
CA ASP A 186 -6.48 19.03 24.46
C ASP A 186 -7.47 18.04 23.83
N SER A 187 -7.46 17.90 22.51
CA SER A 187 -8.36 17.02 21.75
C SER A 187 -7.97 15.53 21.81
N ARG A 188 -6.80 15.17 22.35
CA ARG A 188 -6.20 13.82 22.23
C ARG A 188 -7.14 12.67 22.66
N PRO A 189 -7.81 12.71 23.81
CA PRO A 189 -8.68 11.60 24.23
C PRO A 189 -9.86 11.38 23.27
N HIS A 190 -10.41 12.47 22.74
CA HIS A 190 -11.50 12.45 21.75
C HIS A 190 -11.02 11.89 20.42
N MET A 191 -9.81 12.28 20.01
CA MET A 191 -9.20 11.80 18.77
C MET A 191 -8.95 10.30 18.83
N TYR A 192 -8.45 9.76 19.95
CA TYR A 192 -8.30 8.32 20.15
C TYR A 192 -9.63 7.58 20.07
N ARG A 193 -10.66 8.07 20.76
CA ARG A 193 -12.00 7.46 20.74
C ARG A 193 -12.57 7.44 19.31
N PHE A 194 -12.46 8.56 18.59
CA PHE A 194 -13.00 8.68 17.25
C PHE A 194 -12.22 7.86 16.21
N ILE A 195 -10.89 7.81 16.30
CA ILE A 195 -10.04 6.95 15.47
C ILE A 195 -10.45 5.48 15.60
N THR A 196 -10.61 4.98 16.84
CA THR A 196 -11.03 3.58 17.08
C THR A 196 -12.39 3.30 16.46
N LEU A 197 -13.36 4.22 16.63
CA LEU A 197 -14.67 4.10 16.00
C LEU A 197 -14.55 4.06 14.48
N ALA A 198 -13.86 5.04 13.88
CA ALA A 198 -13.72 5.15 12.43
C ALA A 198 -13.04 3.91 11.84
N PHE A 199 -11.95 3.44 12.47
CA PHE A 199 -11.24 2.24 12.05
C PHE A 199 -12.16 1.01 12.04
N ASN A 200 -12.94 0.80 13.11
CA ASN A 200 -13.89 -0.30 13.19
C ASN A 200 -14.97 -0.21 12.12
N MET A 201 -15.57 0.97 11.91
CA MET A 201 -16.62 1.14 10.92
C MET A 201 -16.13 0.93 9.49
N ILE A 202 -14.94 1.46 9.14
CA ILE A 202 -14.33 1.22 7.82
C ILE A 202 -13.93 -0.25 7.66
N THR A 203 -13.48 -0.93 8.72
CA THR A 203 -13.18 -2.38 8.67
C THR A 203 -14.44 -3.19 8.31
N ILE A 204 -15.59 -2.85 8.91
CA ILE A 204 -16.86 -3.52 8.59
C ILE A 204 -17.27 -3.22 7.13
N LEU A 205 -17.07 -2.00 6.64
CA LEU A 205 -17.29 -1.69 5.22
C LEU A 205 -16.35 -2.48 4.30
N TYR A 206 -15.08 -2.62 4.66
CA TYR A 206 -14.12 -3.42 3.91
C TYR A 206 -14.54 -4.91 3.83
N GLU A 207 -15.10 -5.46 4.91
CA GLU A 207 -15.54 -6.86 4.95
C GLU A 207 -16.86 -7.12 4.18
N ASN A 208 -17.73 -6.11 4.02
CA ASN A 208 -19.10 -6.31 3.53
C ASN A 208 -19.41 -5.58 2.22
N ALA A 209 -18.68 -4.52 1.87
CA ALA A 209 -18.84 -3.74 0.64
C ALA A 209 -17.61 -3.96 -0.27
N THR A 210 -17.50 -5.17 -0.82
CA THR A 210 -16.28 -5.69 -1.44
C THR A 210 -15.82 -4.95 -2.70
N ASP A 211 -16.75 -4.27 -3.38
CA ASP A 211 -16.48 -3.55 -4.64
C ASP A 211 -15.61 -2.29 -4.44
N LEU A 212 -15.38 -1.89 -3.19
CA LEU A 212 -14.65 -0.69 -2.80
C LEU A 212 -13.48 -1.00 -1.84
N CYS A 213 -13.06 -2.27 -1.77
CA CYS A 213 -12.03 -2.74 -0.84
C CYS A 213 -10.73 -1.94 -0.94
N ASP A 214 -10.34 -1.49 -2.14
CA ASP A 214 -9.11 -0.72 -2.34
C ASP A 214 -9.20 0.68 -1.68
N ILE A 215 -10.36 1.33 -1.78
CA ILE A 215 -10.65 2.62 -1.15
C ILE A 215 -10.72 2.47 0.38
N TRP A 216 -11.38 1.43 0.88
CA TRP A 216 -11.48 1.19 2.31
C TRP A 216 -10.14 0.80 2.93
N ALA A 217 -9.33 0.01 2.24
CA ALA A 217 -7.96 -0.28 2.65
C ALA A 217 -7.12 1.01 2.72
N GLU A 218 -7.26 1.92 1.76
CA GLU A 218 -6.58 3.23 1.81
C GLU A 218 -7.02 4.05 3.03
N CYS A 219 -8.33 4.12 3.30
CA CYS A 219 -8.89 4.82 4.45
C CYS A 219 -8.36 4.25 5.78
N LEU A 220 -8.26 2.92 5.91
CA LEU A 220 -7.69 2.26 7.09
C LEU A 220 -6.21 2.61 7.27
N GLY A 221 -5.45 2.67 6.16
CA GLY A 221 -4.08 3.16 6.13
C GLY A 221 -3.97 4.58 6.68
N ASP A 222 -4.81 5.50 6.22
CA ASP A 222 -4.83 6.90 6.67
C ASP A 222 -5.25 7.05 8.14
N ILE A 223 -6.28 6.33 8.59
CA ILE A 223 -6.72 6.35 10.00
C ILE A 223 -5.59 5.85 10.91
N ALA A 224 -4.88 4.80 10.52
CA ALA A 224 -3.71 4.31 11.25
C ALA A 224 -2.58 5.37 11.29
N ARG A 225 -2.36 6.14 10.21
CA ARG A 225 -1.40 7.26 10.24
C ARG A 225 -1.82 8.37 11.20
N PHE A 226 -3.11 8.70 11.28
CA PHE A 226 -3.59 9.65 12.29
C PHE A 226 -3.30 9.13 13.69
N ARG A 227 -3.53 7.84 13.96
CA ARG A 227 -3.23 7.24 15.26
C ARG A 227 -1.74 7.27 15.60
N MET A 228 -0.88 6.97 14.63
CA MET A 228 0.57 7.09 14.72
C MET A 228 1.01 8.53 15.04
N ALA A 229 0.44 9.54 14.36
CA ALA A 229 0.84 10.94 14.51
C ALA A 229 0.43 11.55 15.86
N VAL A 230 -0.67 11.07 16.46
CA VAL A 230 -1.15 11.53 17.77
C VAL A 230 -0.41 10.83 18.91
N GLU A 231 0.10 9.62 18.68
CA GLU A 231 0.84 8.85 19.69
C GLU A 231 2.18 9.52 20.01
N SER A 232 2.24 10.20 21.15
CA SER A 232 3.44 10.93 21.61
C SER A 232 4.24 10.18 22.66
N GLU A 233 3.62 9.26 23.41
CA GLU A 233 4.19 8.70 24.63
C GLU A 233 4.93 7.38 24.40
N SER A 234 4.36 6.51 23.56
CA SER A 234 4.88 5.16 23.32
C SER A 234 5.51 5.04 21.92
N VAL A 235 6.81 4.74 21.86
CA VAL A 235 7.52 4.52 20.60
C VAL A 235 7.08 3.19 19.97
N GLU A 236 6.82 2.20 20.81
CA GLU A 236 6.31 0.88 20.45
C GLU A 236 4.95 0.98 19.78
N ASP A 237 4.01 1.73 20.36
CA ASP A 237 2.68 1.94 19.77
C ASP A 237 2.78 2.73 18.46
N ARG A 238 3.63 3.75 18.41
CA ARG A 238 3.88 4.49 17.16
C ARG A 238 4.38 3.55 16.07
N ASN A 239 5.33 2.67 16.36
CA ASN A 239 5.86 1.68 15.43
C ASN A 239 4.81 0.63 15.02
N LEU A 240 3.95 0.21 15.95
CA LEU A 240 2.82 -0.66 15.65
C LEU A 240 1.89 -0.01 14.62
N TYR A 241 1.52 1.26 14.80
CA TYR A 241 0.66 1.97 13.84
C TYR A 241 1.36 2.29 12.51
N VAL A 242 2.69 2.44 12.47
CA VAL A 242 3.46 2.45 11.21
C VAL A 242 3.25 1.12 10.48
N GLY A 243 3.36 -0.01 11.18
CA GLY A 243 3.14 -1.36 10.63
C GLY A 243 1.71 -1.55 10.11
N ILE A 244 0.70 -1.21 10.93
CA ILE A 244 -0.72 -1.29 10.54
C ILE A 244 -1.01 -0.42 9.32
N SER A 245 -0.47 0.80 9.28
CA SER A 245 -0.66 1.70 8.16
C SER A 245 -0.03 1.17 6.87
N LYS A 246 1.22 0.68 6.93
CA LYS A 246 1.87 0.02 5.80
C LYS A 246 1.08 -1.18 5.29
N TYR A 247 0.62 -2.06 6.18
CA TYR A 247 -0.19 -3.23 5.83
C TYR A 247 -1.40 -2.84 4.97
N TRP A 248 -2.17 -1.85 5.42
CA TRP A 248 -3.36 -1.41 4.71
C TRP A 248 -3.06 -0.71 3.38
N TYR A 249 -2.00 0.09 3.29
CA TYR A 249 -1.59 0.65 2.01
C TYR A 249 -1.09 -0.41 1.02
N TYR A 250 -0.31 -1.41 1.46
CA TYR A 250 0.08 -2.52 0.60
C TYR A 250 -1.13 -3.33 0.14
N ARG A 251 -2.10 -3.57 1.04
CA ARG A 251 -3.36 -4.22 0.66
C ARG A 251 -4.12 -3.40 -0.39
N SER A 252 -4.18 -2.07 -0.23
CA SER A 252 -4.80 -1.18 -1.21
C SER A 252 -4.06 -1.20 -2.56
N ILE A 253 -2.72 -1.21 -2.56
CA ILE A 253 -1.88 -1.35 -3.76
C ILE A 253 -2.14 -2.70 -4.45
N ASP A 254 -2.30 -3.78 -3.70
CA ASP A 254 -2.58 -5.10 -4.27
C ASP A 254 -3.94 -5.17 -4.96
N LEU A 255 -4.93 -4.44 -4.44
CA LEU A 255 -6.30 -4.40 -4.97
C LEU A 255 -6.41 -3.46 -6.19
N ALA A 256 -5.71 -2.33 -6.18
CA ALA A 256 -5.65 -1.41 -7.32
C ALA A 256 -4.21 -0.86 -7.50
N PRO A 257 -3.35 -1.59 -8.22
CA PRO A 257 -1.99 -1.15 -8.49
C PRO A 257 -1.98 0.07 -9.43
N GLY A 258 -0.94 0.90 -9.30
CA GLY A 258 -0.74 2.06 -10.18
C GLY A 258 -1.38 3.38 -9.71
N VAL A 259 -1.95 3.41 -8.50
CA VAL A 259 -2.37 4.65 -7.83
C VAL A 259 -1.17 5.26 -7.10
N GLY A 260 -0.63 6.35 -7.64
CA GLY A 260 0.60 7.00 -7.17
C GLY A 260 0.54 7.45 -5.71
N GLN A 261 -0.64 7.88 -5.25
CA GLN A 261 -0.85 8.38 -3.89
C GLN A 261 -0.49 7.34 -2.82
N ARG A 262 -0.77 6.06 -3.08
CA ARG A 262 -0.50 4.97 -2.13
C ARG A 262 1.00 4.77 -1.95
N TYR A 263 1.76 4.81 -3.05
CA TYR A 263 3.22 4.76 -2.98
C TYR A 263 3.79 6.01 -2.27
N HIS A 264 3.22 7.20 -2.49
CA HIS A 264 3.62 8.40 -1.74
C HIS A 264 3.46 8.23 -0.22
N HIS A 265 2.35 7.64 0.24
CA HIS A 265 2.15 7.36 1.66
C HIS A 265 3.11 6.29 2.19
N ILE A 266 3.38 5.23 1.43
CA ILE A 266 4.42 4.25 1.77
C ILE A 266 5.80 4.91 1.87
N ALA A 267 6.12 5.88 0.99
CA ALA A 267 7.37 6.62 1.05
C ALA A 267 7.50 7.35 2.39
N ILE A 268 6.48 8.09 2.83
CA ILE A 268 6.48 8.78 4.13
C ILE A 268 6.70 7.79 5.29
N LEU A 269 6.03 6.63 5.25
CA LEU A 269 6.13 5.59 6.28
C LEU A 269 7.43 4.79 6.23
N SER A 270 8.23 4.93 5.18
CA SER A 270 9.48 4.19 5.02
C SER A 270 10.63 4.75 5.88
N ARG A 271 10.45 5.89 6.55
CA ARG A 271 11.46 6.45 7.46
C ARG A 271 11.85 5.44 8.57
N PRO A 272 13.14 5.30 8.91
CA PRO A 272 14.29 6.03 8.35
C PRO A 272 14.91 5.43 7.07
N ALA A 273 14.40 4.32 6.53
CA ALA A 273 14.99 3.63 5.37
C ALA A 273 14.95 4.50 4.09
N LEU A 274 16.12 5.02 3.68
CA LEU A 274 16.23 5.99 2.59
C LEU A 274 15.88 5.37 1.24
N MET A 275 16.29 4.11 1.01
CA MET A 275 15.97 3.41 -0.23
C MET A 275 14.46 3.26 -0.44
N GLY A 276 13.73 2.87 0.61
CA GLY A 276 12.28 2.74 0.58
C GLY A 276 11.58 4.08 0.32
N GLN A 277 12.09 5.17 0.91
CA GLN A 277 11.59 6.53 0.65
C GLN A 277 11.79 6.92 -0.82
N LEU A 278 13.02 6.80 -1.33
CA LEU A 278 13.38 7.23 -2.68
C LEU A 278 12.63 6.43 -3.76
N LEU A 279 12.60 5.09 -3.64
CA LEU A 279 11.89 4.23 -4.58
C LEU A 279 10.40 4.60 -4.64
N ASN A 280 9.74 4.72 -3.49
CA ASN A 280 8.30 4.94 -3.46
C ASN A 280 7.91 6.37 -3.87
N PHE A 281 8.71 7.40 -3.53
CA PHE A 281 8.49 8.74 -4.06
C PHE A 281 8.64 8.77 -5.58
N THR A 282 9.71 8.20 -6.14
CA THR A 282 9.89 8.18 -7.59
C THR A 282 8.83 7.32 -8.30
N LYS A 283 8.44 6.19 -7.71
CA LYS A 283 7.38 5.31 -8.24
C LYS A 283 6.03 6.00 -8.24
N SER A 284 5.70 6.78 -7.20
CA SER A 284 4.45 7.54 -7.14
C SER A 284 4.24 8.51 -8.32
N LEU A 285 5.33 8.87 -9.01
CA LEU A 285 5.30 9.73 -10.20
C LEU A 285 5.29 8.95 -11.52
N CYS A 286 5.67 7.67 -11.50
CA CYS A 286 5.82 6.80 -12.68
C CYS A 286 4.76 5.69 -12.73
N THR A 287 3.58 5.94 -12.17
CA THR A 287 2.41 5.05 -12.23
C THR A 287 1.37 5.54 -13.22
N ARG A 288 0.31 4.74 -13.47
CA ARG A 288 -0.80 5.11 -14.37
C ARG A 288 -1.55 6.34 -13.89
N THR A 289 -1.69 6.49 -12.58
CA THR A 289 -2.29 7.66 -11.92
C THR A 289 -1.23 8.31 -11.03
N PRO A 290 -0.34 9.16 -11.57
CA PRO A 290 0.73 9.79 -10.80
C PRO A 290 0.19 10.67 -9.68
N PHE A 291 0.96 10.82 -8.61
CA PHE A 291 0.62 11.73 -7.50
C PHE A 291 1.59 12.91 -7.43
N GLN A 292 1.18 14.04 -8.00
CA GLN A 292 2.05 15.20 -8.23
C GLN A 292 2.66 15.79 -6.96
N THR A 293 1.96 15.74 -5.82
CA THR A 293 2.45 16.21 -4.52
C THR A 293 3.76 15.55 -4.08
N ALA A 294 4.09 14.37 -4.64
CA ALA A 294 5.37 13.73 -4.37
C ALA A 294 6.58 14.55 -4.87
N ARG A 295 6.41 15.41 -5.90
CA ARG A 295 7.46 16.33 -6.39
C ARG A 295 7.94 17.30 -5.31
N GLU A 296 7.02 17.75 -4.46
CA GLU A 296 7.34 18.65 -3.34
C GLU A 296 7.75 17.85 -2.11
N THR A 297 7.06 16.74 -1.83
CA THR A 297 7.31 15.96 -0.61
C THR A 297 8.70 15.31 -0.61
N ILE A 298 9.21 14.88 -1.78
CA ILE A 298 10.54 14.27 -1.90
C ILE A 298 11.65 15.24 -1.50
N LEU A 299 11.44 16.56 -1.58
CA LEU A 299 12.42 17.55 -1.13
C LEU A 299 12.75 17.38 0.37
N THR A 300 11.80 16.90 1.17
CA THR A 300 12.03 16.61 2.59
C THR A 300 13.04 15.47 2.82
N LEU A 301 13.15 14.52 1.88
CA LEU A 301 14.17 13.46 1.90
C LEU A 301 15.55 14.05 1.59
N PHE A 302 15.63 14.95 0.62
CA PHE A 302 16.88 15.65 0.29
C PHE A 302 17.36 16.50 1.47
N THR A 303 16.46 17.28 2.07
CA THR A 303 16.73 18.05 3.29
C THR A 303 17.18 17.15 4.45
N GLN A 304 16.57 15.97 4.63
CA GLN A 304 17.01 14.99 5.63
C GLN A 304 18.47 14.56 5.41
N VAL A 305 18.86 14.29 4.16
CA VAL A 305 20.23 13.89 3.81
C VAL A 305 21.23 15.05 3.93
N SER A 306 20.86 16.26 3.48
CA SER A 306 21.72 17.44 3.55
C SER A 306 22.01 17.85 5.00
N GLU A 307 21.04 17.70 5.89
CA GLU A 307 21.16 18.01 7.32
C GLU A 307 21.70 16.82 8.16
N ALA A 308 22.23 15.78 7.50
CA ALA A 308 22.82 14.60 8.11
C ALA A 308 21.91 13.84 9.09
N ARG A 309 20.58 13.97 8.95
CA ARG A 309 19.58 13.20 9.72
C ARG A 309 19.39 11.80 9.13
N THR A 310 20.48 11.05 9.03
CA THR A 310 20.54 9.74 8.36
C THR A 310 21.12 8.67 9.27
N GLU A 311 20.86 8.80 10.58
CA GLU A 311 21.32 7.86 11.60
C GLU A 311 20.87 6.42 11.25
N GLY A 312 21.82 5.48 11.25
CA GLY A 312 21.58 4.09 10.91
C GLY A 312 21.37 3.79 9.42
N SER A 313 21.39 4.79 8.53
CA SER A 313 21.23 4.57 7.08
C SER A 313 22.55 4.14 6.43
N PRO A 314 22.55 3.13 5.54
CA PRO A 314 23.75 2.74 4.79
C PRO A 314 24.29 3.89 3.92
N LEU A 315 25.62 4.05 3.87
CA LEU A 315 26.26 5.10 3.07
C LEU A 315 25.89 5.01 1.58
N VAL A 316 25.72 3.80 1.06
CA VAL A 316 25.30 3.58 -0.34
C VAL A 316 23.92 4.19 -0.63
N GLU A 317 22.98 4.14 0.32
CA GLU A 317 21.65 4.74 0.17
C GLU A 317 21.72 6.27 0.23
N ILE A 318 22.51 6.82 1.16
CA ILE A 318 22.74 8.27 1.28
C ILE A 318 23.30 8.83 -0.03
N LEU A 319 24.30 8.17 -0.59
CA LEU A 319 24.93 8.59 -1.84
C LEU A 319 23.97 8.46 -3.03
N LEU A 320 23.15 7.40 -3.08
CA LEU A 320 22.13 7.27 -4.12
C LEU A 320 21.12 8.42 -4.07
N VAL A 321 20.65 8.81 -2.87
CA VAL A 321 19.76 9.97 -2.70
C VAL A 321 20.41 11.24 -3.24
N LYS A 322 21.70 11.48 -2.94
CA LYS A 322 22.45 12.65 -3.47
C LYS A 322 22.54 12.67 -4.99
N VAL A 323 22.74 11.51 -5.63
CA VAL A 323 22.75 11.43 -7.09
C VAL A 323 21.38 11.80 -7.65
N HIS A 324 20.29 11.20 -7.14
CA HIS A 324 18.94 11.53 -7.60
C HIS A 324 18.54 12.98 -7.31
N GLU A 325 18.96 13.55 -6.17
CA GLU A 325 18.80 14.97 -5.86
C GLU A 325 19.47 15.84 -6.93
N SER A 326 20.72 15.57 -7.28
CA SER A 326 21.45 16.34 -8.30
C SER A 326 20.82 16.29 -9.69
N ILE A 327 20.14 15.18 -10.03
CA ILE A 327 19.33 15.05 -11.25
C ILE A 327 18.06 15.91 -11.13
N MET A 328 17.31 15.78 -10.03
CA MET A 328 16.01 16.44 -9.86
C MET A 328 16.12 17.97 -9.67
N GLN A 329 17.18 18.40 -8.99
CA GLN A 329 17.45 19.82 -8.70
C GLN A 329 18.29 20.50 -9.78
N ASP A 330 18.65 19.79 -10.86
CA ASP A 330 19.47 20.32 -11.97
C ASP A 330 20.75 21.01 -11.48
N TYR A 331 21.49 20.35 -10.57
CA TYR A 331 22.78 20.84 -10.07
C TYR A 331 23.85 20.88 -11.18
N SER A 332 25.04 21.41 -10.89
CA SER A 332 26.14 21.47 -11.88
C SER A 332 26.60 20.07 -12.31
N GLU A 333 27.25 19.98 -13.47
CA GLU A 333 27.78 18.71 -13.96
C GLU A 333 28.85 18.12 -13.04
N GLU A 334 29.71 18.98 -12.49
CA GLU A 334 30.72 18.61 -11.49
C GLU A 334 30.07 17.97 -10.25
N THR A 335 29.03 18.60 -9.70
CA THR A 335 28.33 18.06 -8.52
C THR A 335 27.65 16.73 -8.81
N PHE A 336 27.06 16.56 -10.00
CA PHE A 336 26.46 15.29 -10.40
C PHE A 336 27.52 14.19 -10.55
N GLU A 337 28.63 14.46 -11.24
CA GLU A 337 29.69 13.49 -11.47
C GLU A 337 30.38 13.08 -10.15
N ASP A 338 30.66 14.02 -9.24
CA ASP A 338 31.22 13.72 -7.93
C ASP A 338 30.29 12.81 -7.10
N ALA A 339 28.99 13.11 -7.10
CA ALA A 339 28.00 12.28 -6.42
C ALA A 339 27.91 10.88 -7.06
N LEU A 340 27.90 10.80 -8.39
CA LEU A 340 27.84 9.55 -9.14
C LEU A 340 29.07 8.68 -8.86
N GLN A 341 30.28 9.22 -8.97
CA GLN A 341 31.50 8.47 -8.72
C GLN A 341 31.58 7.99 -7.28
N SER A 342 31.21 8.83 -6.32
CA SER A 342 31.14 8.44 -4.90
C SER A 342 30.16 7.30 -4.68
N PHE A 343 28.96 7.39 -5.27
CA PHE A 343 27.94 6.35 -5.21
C PHE A 343 28.43 5.03 -5.82
N LEU A 344 28.99 5.06 -7.04
CA LEU A 344 29.47 3.84 -7.72
C LEU A 344 30.59 3.15 -6.96
N GLN A 345 31.52 3.92 -6.37
CA GLN A 345 32.58 3.39 -5.53
C GLN A 345 32.03 2.68 -4.28
N GLU A 346 31.07 3.29 -3.58
CA GLU A 346 30.46 2.69 -2.39
C GLU A 346 29.54 1.52 -2.75
N MET A 347 28.78 1.61 -3.83
CA MET A 347 27.96 0.51 -4.35
C MET A 347 28.83 -0.73 -4.63
N ASN A 348 29.99 -0.53 -5.28
CA ASN A 348 30.93 -1.62 -5.53
C ASN A 348 31.44 -2.28 -4.22
N LYS A 349 31.60 -1.52 -3.14
CA LYS A 349 31.95 -2.07 -1.81
C LYS A 349 30.75 -2.77 -1.17
N ALA A 350 29.56 -2.18 -1.25
CA ALA A 350 28.33 -2.72 -0.68
C ALA A 350 27.99 -4.11 -1.25
N ILE A 351 28.12 -4.30 -2.58
CA ILE A 351 27.89 -5.61 -3.23
C ILE A 351 28.78 -6.70 -2.60
N ARG A 352 30.07 -6.41 -2.33
CA ARG A 352 30.98 -7.36 -1.69
C ARG A 352 30.66 -7.59 -0.22
N ARG A 353 30.31 -6.53 0.50
CA ARG A 353 30.06 -6.54 1.95
C ARG A 353 28.77 -7.31 2.29
N GLU A 354 27.70 -7.04 1.57
CA GLU A 354 26.35 -7.53 1.87
C GLU A 354 26.05 -8.87 1.19
N GLY A 355 26.76 -9.20 0.11
CA GLY A 355 26.57 -10.48 -0.57
C GLY A 355 25.11 -10.68 -0.96
N ARG A 356 24.46 -11.74 -0.45
CA ARG A 356 23.07 -12.08 -0.81
C ARG A 356 22.04 -11.07 -0.30
N ASP A 357 22.35 -10.31 0.75
CA ASP A 357 21.43 -9.32 1.31
C ASP A 357 21.32 -8.07 0.43
N PHE A 358 22.26 -7.88 -0.50
CA PHE A 358 22.24 -6.80 -1.49
C PHE A 358 21.08 -6.91 -2.48
N LYS A 359 20.42 -8.08 -2.60
CA LYS A 359 19.36 -8.34 -3.60
C LYS A 359 18.23 -7.31 -3.57
N GLN A 360 17.77 -6.94 -2.37
CA GLN A 360 16.68 -5.98 -2.18
C GLN A 360 17.08 -4.59 -2.67
N PHE A 361 18.26 -4.12 -2.26
CA PHE A 361 18.81 -2.87 -2.77
C PHE A 361 19.01 -2.92 -4.29
N ALA A 362 19.46 -4.06 -4.84
CA ALA A 362 19.77 -4.23 -6.25
C ALA A 362 18.55 -4.01 -7.16
N TYR A 363 17.41 -4.66 -6.90
CA TYR A 363 16.22 -4.44 -7.73
C TYR A 363 15.58 -3.07 -7.48
N ALA A 364 15.64 -2.55 -6.25
CA ALA A 364 15.12 -1.22 -5.94
C ALA A 364 15.93 -0.13 -6.66
N LEU A 365 17.26 -0.31 -6.79
CA LEU A 365 18.13 0.57 -7.57
C LEU A 365 17.74 0.56 -9.04
N ALA A 366 17.53 -0.62 -9.63
CA ALA A 366 17.10 -0.75 -11.01
C ALA A 366 15.77 -0.01 -11.26
N LEU A 367 14.78 -0.20 -10.38
CA LEU A 367 13.48 0.49 -10.49
C LEU A 367 13.59 2.00 -10.35
N THR A 368 14.39 2.49 -9.40
CA THR A 368 14.59 3.93 -9.20
C THR A 368 15.31 4.56 -10.40
N ASN A 369 16.29 3.86 -10.98
CA ASN A 369 16.96 4.24 -12.22
C ASN A 369 16.01 4.27 -13.42
N VAL A 370 15.13 3.26 -13.54
CA VAL A 370 14.06 3.24 -14.57
C VAL A 370 13.14 4.45 -14.41
N ASN A 371 12.73 4.77 -13.18
CA ASN A 371 11.91 5.97 -12.92
C ASN A 371 12.65 7.26 -13.34
N ALA A 372 13.97 7.33 -13.15
CA ALA A 372 14.78 8.45 -13.63
C ALA A 372 14.90 8.50 -15.17
N LEU A 373 15.01 7.36 -15.86
CA LEU A 373 14.97 7.30 -17.33
C LEU A 373 13.63 7.75 -17.92
N LEU A 374 12.54 7.57 -17.16
CA LEU A 374 11.21 8.12 -17.45
C LEU A 374 11.07 9.58 -16.99
N SER A 375 12.17 10.21 -16.59
CA SER A 375 12.22 11.58 -16.05
C SER A 375 11.20 11.80 -14.94
N TYR A 376 11.05 10.80 -14.06
CA TYR A 376 10.10 10.82 -12.93
C TYR A 376 8.67 11.17 -13.37
N GLY A 377 8.23 10.58 -14.49
CA GLY A 377 6.90 10.78 -15.06
C GLY A 377 6.68 12.17 -15.68
N SER A 378 7.75 12.92 -15.96
CA SER A 378 7.61 14.25 -16.55
C SER A 378 6.96 14.17 -17.95
N PRO A 379 5.97 15.02 -18.25
CA PRO A 379 5.31 15.03 -19.57
C PRO A 379 6.25 15.41 -20.72
N GLN A 380 7.41 15.98 -20.39
CA GLN A 380 8.45 16.32 -21.36
C GLN A 380 9.17 15.08 -21.92
N ASN A 381 9.07 13.93 -21.26
CA ASN A 381 9.66 12.68 -21.68
C ASN A 381 8.70 11.93 -22.61
N SER A 382 9.08 11.74 -23.88
CA SER A 382 8.23 11.11 -24.89
C SER A 382 7.92 9.64 -24.58
N LEU A 383 8.84 8.93 -23.92
CA LEU A 383 8.64 7.55 -23.52
C LEU A 383 7.63 7.45 -22.37
N ALA A 384 7.74 8.32 -21.36
CA ALA A 384 6.78 8.38 -20.27
C ALA A 384 5.36 8.69 -20.78
N GLY A 385 5.22 9.71 -21.63
CA GLY A 385 3.93 10.03 -22.25
C GLY A 385 3.39 8.91 -23.15
N GLY A 386 4.26 8.25 -23.92
CA GLY A 386 3.89 7.13 -24.77
C GLY A 386 3.45 5.87 -23.99
N LEU A 387 3.96 5.70 -22.77
CA LEU A 387 3.56 4.65 -21.83
C LEU A 387 2.29 5.00 -21.04
N GLY A 388 1.66 6.15 -21.33
CA GLY A 388 0.40 6.54 -20.71
C GLY A 388 0.52 7.25 -19.38
N VAL A 389 1.71 7.79 -19.03
CA VAL A 389 1.81 8.75 -17.91
C VAL A 389 1.01 10.01 -18.31
N PRO A 390 -0.03 10.40 -17.53
CA PRO A 390 -0.81 11.59 -17.82
C PRO A 390 0.04 12.85 -17.88
N ALA A 391 -0.20 13.67 -18.91
CA ALA A 391 0.47 14.95 -19.07
C ALA A 391 -0.16 16.02 -18.17
N GLU A 392 -0.05 15.85 -16.86
CA GLU A 392 -0.50 16.87 -15.90
C GLU A 392 0.60 17.92 -15.65
N SER A 393 0.20 19.18 -15.57
CA SER A 393 1.05 20.36 -15.74
C SER A 393 1.82 20.81 -14.48
N THR A 394 2.00 19.96 -13.49
CA THR A 394 2.64 20.38 -12.23
C THR A 394 4.16 20.26 -12.34
N LEU A 395 4.80 21.32 -12.83
CA LEU A 395 6.27 21.46 -12.84
C LEU A 395 6.76 21.70 -11.41
N GLY A 396 6.96 20.63 -10.64
CA GLY A 396 7.36 20.70 -9.24
C GLY A 396 8.87 20.56 -9.03
N LEU A 397 9.58 19.94 -9.97
CA LEU A 397 11.03 19.69 -9.85
C LEU A 397 11.84 20.67 -10.70
N ALA A 398 13.06 21.00 -10.27
CA ALA A 398 13.85 22.05 -10.91
C ALA A 398 14.19 21.73 -12.37
N PHE A 399 14.47 20.47 -12.69
CA PHE A 399 14.76 20.05 -14.07
C PHE A 399 13.58 20.24 -15.04
N GLU A 400 12.35 20.33 -14.53
CA GLU A 400 11.15 20.48 -15.36
C GLU A 400 10.97 21.93 -15.85
N LYS A 401 11.68 22.90 -15.25
CA LYS A 401 11.54 24.34 -15.55
C LYS A 401 11.92 24.71 -16.99
N THR A 402 12.87 24.00 -17.60
CA THR A 402 13.32 24.28 -18.97
C THR A 402 13.58 22.98 -19.73
N ARG A 403 13.41 23.01 -21.06
CA ARG A 403 13.72 21.86 -21.91
C ARG A 403 15.19 21.45 -21.85
N SER A 404 16.10 22.42 -21.70
CA SER A 404 17.54 22.15 -21.58
C SER A 404 17.88 21.45 -20.26
N ALA A 405 17.28 21.88 -19.14
CA ALA A 405 17.40 21.21 -17.85
C ALA A 405 16.84 19.79 -17.90
N HIS A 406 15.67 19.60 -18.52
CA HIS A 406 15.08 18.28 -18.72
C HIS A 406 16.01 17.35 -19.52
N ASN A 407 16.59 17.85 -20.61
CA ASN A 407 17.53 17.07 -21.43
C ASN A 407 18.79 16.70 -20.64
N ARG A 408 19.34 17.61 -19.82
CA ARG A 408 20.46 17.29 -18.91
C ARG A 408 20.08 16.21 -17.91
N ALA A 409 18.94 16.36 -17.23
CA ALA A 409 18.45 15.37 -16.27
C ALA A 409 18.28 13.98 -16.91
N PHE A 410 17.76 13.91 -18.15
CA PHE A 410 17.69 12.67 -18.90
C PHE A 410 19.07 12.06 -19.18
N GLN A 411 20.04 12.86 -19.65
CA GLN A 411 21.41 12.38 -19.89
C GLN A 411 22.09 11.89 -18.61
N ARG A 412 21.87 12.57 -17.49
CA ARG A 412 22.37 12.15 -16.17
C ARG A 412 21.73 10.86 -15.68
N ALA A 413 20.41 10.72 -15.85
CA ALA A 413 19.70 9.48 -15.53
C ALA A 413 20.21 8.30 -16.38
N LEU A 414 20.47 8.54 -17.68
CA LEU A 414 21.12 7.57 -18.56
C LEU A 414 22.52 7.21 -18.07
N ASN A 415 23.34 8.20 -17.70
CA ASN A 415 24.70 7.98 -17.22
C ASN A 415 24.71 7.15 -15.92
N LEU A 416 23.90 7.52 -14.93
CA LEU A 416 23.69 6.75 -13.70
C LEU A 416 23.28 5.31 -14.03
N THR A 417 22.25 5.14 -14.86
CA THR A 417 21.72 3.81 -15.19
C THR A 417 22.75 2.93 -15.88
N ALA A 418 23.44 3.46 -16.88
CA ALA A 418 24.45 2.73 -17.65
C ALA A 418 25.66 2.39 -16.79
N GLN A 419 26.19 3.34 -16.01
CA GLN A 419 27.33 3.09 -15.14
C GLN A 419 26.98 2.12 -14.01
N SER A 420 25.82 2.25 -13.35
CA SER A 420 25.37 1.28 -12.34
C SER A 420 25.25 -0.13 -12.90
N LEU A 421 24.61 -0.29 -14.08
CA LEU A 421 24.50 -1.58 -14.75
C LEU A 421 25.90 -2.12 -15.09
N ASN A 422 26.77 -1.31 -15.69
CA ASN A 422 28.13 -1.73 -16.03
C ASN A 422 28.91 -2.15 -14.78
N THR A 423 28.86 -1.41 -13.67
CA THR A 423 29.51 -1.80 -12.41
C THR A 423 29.00 -3.15 -11.90
N ILE A 424 27.68 -3.36 -11.95
CA ILE A 424 27.07 -4.65 -11.59
C ILE A 424 27.54 -5.78 -12.51
N LEU A 425 27.62 -5.53 -13.82
CA LEU A 425 28.05 -6.52 -14.81
C LEU A 425 29.54 -6.91 -14.65
N HIS A 426 30.39 -5.97 -14.24
CA HIS A 426 31.80 -6.27 -13.91
C HIS A 426 31.92 -7.04 -12.59
N HIS A 427 30.91 -6.95 -11.73
CA HIS A 427 30.89 -7.65 -10.46
C HIS A 427 30.44 -9.11 -10.65
N ASN A 428 31.32 -10.08 -10.39
CA ASN A 428 31.02 -11.51 -10.52
C ASN A 428 30.09 -12.07 -9.41
N ALA A 429 29.25 -11.22 -8.78
CA ALA A 429 28.36 -11.61 -7.68
C ALA A 429 26.94 -11.86 -8.20
N LEU A 430 26.80 -12.81 -9.12
CA LEU A 430 25.54 -13.06 -9.84
C LEU A 430 24.35 -13.26 -8.90
N ALA A 431 24.50 -14.08 -7.85
CA ALA A 431 23.43 -14.35 -6.88
C ALA A 431 22.88 -13.04 -6.25
N SER A 432 23.73 -12.04 -6.04
CA SER A 432 23.38 -10.76 -5.41
C SER A 432 22.78 -9.75 -6.37
N THR A 433 23.21 -9.78 -7.64
CA THR A 433 22.93 -8.72 -8.61
C THR A 433 21.94 -9.11 -9.71
N THR A 434 21.61 -10.40 -9.83
CA THR A 434 20.60 -10.87 -10.79
C THR A 434 19.24 -10.16 -10.63
N PRO A 435 18.74 -9.77 -9.42
CA PRO A 435 17.48 -9.03 -9.33
C PRO A 435 17.52 -7.67 -10.03
N HIS A 436 18.63 -6.94 -9.93
CA HIS A 436 18.84 -5.71 -10.70
C HIS A 436 18.80 -6.01 -12.20
N LEU A 437 19.52 -7.04 -12.63
CA LEU A 437 19.56 -7.43 -14.04
C LEU A 437 18.17 -7.80 -14.57
N HIS A 438 17.38 -8.53 -13.80
CA HIS A 438 16.02 -8.93 -14.12
C HIS A 438 15.13 -7.71 -14.40
N VAL A 439 15.09 -6.73 -13.49
CA VAL A 439 14.30 -5.49 -13.67
C VAL A 439 14.76 -4.72 -14.91
N MET A 440 16.08 -4.54 -15.10
CA MET A 440 16.61 -3.79 -16.23
C MET A 440 16.27 -4.43 -17.57
N LEU A 441 16.45 -5.75 -17.69
CA LEU A 441 16.08 -6.50 -18.90
C LEU A 441 14.57 -6.49 -19.14
N ALA A 442 13.76 -6.55 -18.08
CA ALA A 442 12.31 -6.48 -18.16
C ALA A 442 11.87 -5.13 -18.72
N PHE A 443 12.42 -4.03 -18.19
CA PHE A 443 12.15 -2.69 -18.70
C PHE A 443 12.61 -2.54 -20.16
N PHE A 444 13.85 -2.91 -20.48
CA PHE A 444 14.37 -2.82 -21.87
C PHE A 444 13.48 -3.61 -22.83
N SER A 445 13.17 -4.87 -22.52
CA SER A 445 12.29 -5.70 -23.35
C SER A 445 10.88 -5.11 -23.50
N SER A 446 10.39 -4.35 -22.52
CA SER A 446 9.07 -3.73 -22.54
C SER A 446 9.00 -2.50 -23.44
N VAL A 447 10.12 -1.78 -23.60
CA VAL A 447 10.15 -0.51 -24.34
C VAL A 447 10.81 -0.60 -25.72
N ILE A 448 11.55 -1.67 -26.01
CA ILE A 448 12.43 -1.80 -27.19
C ILE A 448 11.77 -1.60 -28.56
N GLU A 449 10.48 -1.95 -28.69
CA GLU A 449 9.71 -1.83 -29.93
C GLU A 449 8.84 -0.58 -29.99
N LEU A 450 8.85 0.25 -28.94
CA LEU A 450 8.00 1.41 -28.88
C LEU A 450 8.58 2.53 -29.76
N PRO A 451 7.77 3.18 -30.63
CA PRO A 451 8.26 4.22 -31.53
C PRO A 451 8.99 5.36 -30.80
N TYR A 452 8.52 5.70 -29.61
CA TYR A 452 9.04 6.79 -28.77
C TYR A 452 10.24 6.38 -27.89
N SER A 453 10.68 5.12 -27.90
CA SER A 453 11.87 4.68 -27.14
C SER A 453 13.16 4.75 -27.95
N LYS A 454 13.10 5.01 -29.26
CA LYS A 454 14.26 4.95 -30.18
C LYS A 454 15.48 5.74 -29.69
N HIS A 455 15.27 6.95 -29.15
CA HIS A 455 16.36 7.76 -28.61
C HIS A 455 17.02 7.08 -27.40
N LEU A 456 16.22 6.68 -26.40
CA LEU A 456 16.71 5.95 -25.22
C LEU A 456 17.46 4.68 -25.63
N MET A 457 16.87 3.88 -26.52
CA MET A 457 17.47 2.63 -26.98
C MET A 457 18.81 2.86 -27.69
N THR A 458 18.92 3.91 -28.51
CA THR A 458 20.19 4.28 -29.17
C THR A 458 21.25 4.66 -28.15
N CYS A 459 20.89 5.45 -27.15
CA CYS A 459 21.78 5.86 -26.08
C CYS A 459 22.24 4.66 -25.21
N LEU A 460 21.32 3.77 -24.83
CA LEU A 460 21.64 2.55 -24.09
C LEU A 460 22.55 1.62 -24.89
N HIS A 461 22.35 1.53 -26.21
CA HIS A 461 23.23 0.77 -27.08
C HIS A 461 24.70 1.24 -26.97
N SER A 462 24.94 2.55 -26.94
CA SER A 462 26.29 3.12 -26.83
C SER A 462 26.90 3.07 -25.43
N SER A 463 26.08 3.09 -24.37
CA SER A 463 26.58 3.29 -23.00
C SER A 463 26.68 2.00 -22.19
N VAL A 464 25.91 0.96 -22.53
CA VAL A 464 25.92 -0.33 -21.82
C VAL A 464 26.93 -1.28 -22.44
N ASN A 465 27.67 -2.01 -21.60
CA ASN A 465 28.60 -3.04 -22.04
C ASN A 465 27.84 -4.33 -22.41
N TRP A 466 27.28 -4.37 -23.62
CA TRP A 466 26.48 -5.51 -24.12
C TRP A 466 27.28 -6.81 -24.21
N SER A 467 28.58 -6.75 -24.53
CA SER A 467 29.42 -7.96 -24.58
C SER A 467 29.60 -8.58 -23.18
N LEU A 468 29.78 -7.75 -22.16
CA LEU A 468 29.83 -8.19 -20.77
C LEU A 468 28.46 -8.68 -20.29
N LEU A 469 27.38 -7.99 -20.63
CA LEU A 469 26.02 -8.43 -20.35
C LEU A 469 25.76 -9.85 -20.90
N ARG A 470 26.18 -10.12 -22.13
CA ARG A 470 26.09 -11.47 -22.72
C ARG A 470 26.87 -12.50 -21.91
N SER A 471 28.08 -12.18 -21.48
CA SER A 471 28.92 -13.08 -20.66
C SER A 471 28.27 -13.36 -19.31
N VAL A 472 27.70 -12.33 -18.67
CA VAL A 472 26.95 -12.46 -17.42
C VAL A 472 25.70 -13.33 -17.60
N LEU A 473 24.93 -13.12 -18.66
CA LEU A 473 23.75 -13.94 -18.98
C LEU A 473 24.11 -15.42 -19.22
N LYS A 474 25.24 -15.69 -19.88
CA LYS A 474 25.77 -17.05 -20.01
C LYS A 474 26.12 -17.65 -18.65
N GLY A 475 26.77 -16.89 -17.78
CA GLY A 475 27.05 -17.29 -16.40
C GLY A 475 25.78 -17.62 -15.63
N VAL A 476 24.75 -16.76 -15.73
CA VAL A 476 23.44 -16.98 -15.11
C VAL A 476 22.80 -18.28 -15.63
N LEU A 477 22.86 -18.54 -16.94
CA LEU A 477 22.34 -19.77 -17.53
C LEU A 477 23.10 -21.02 -17.06
N GLN A 478 24.42 -20.93 -16.90
CA GLN A 478 25.28 -22.02 -16.40
C GLN A 478 25.02 -22.36 -14.92
N MET A 479 24.48 -21.43 -14.13
CA MET A 479 24.05 -21.71 -12.75
C MET A 479 22.75 -22.51 -12.67
N LEU A 480 21.99 -22.62 -13.77
CA LEU A 480 20.75 -23.37 -13.81
C LEU A 480 21.01 -24.83 -14.22
N PRO A 481 20.29 -25.81 -13.64
CA PRO A 481 20.40 -27.22 -14.02
C PRO A 481 20.17 -27.44 -15.53
N PRO A 482 21.15 -27.99 -16.28
CA PRO A 482 21.09 -28.06 -17.75
C PRO A 482 19.95 -28.93 -18.32
N ASP A 483 19.63 -29.97 -17.58
CA ASP A 483 18.56 -30.94 -17.81
C ASP A 483 17.16 -30.37 -17.51
N GLN A 484 17.09 -29.12 -17.03
CA GLN A 484 15.87 -28.43 -16.64
C GLN A 484 15.69 -27.08 -17.32
N TYR A 485 16.44 -26.76 -18.40
CA TYR A 485 16.17 -25.52 -19.14
C TYR A 485 14.74 -25.53 -19.67
N PRO A 486 13.87 -24.60 -19.25
CA PRO A 486 12.51 -24.55 -19.77
C PRO A 486 12.58 -24.29 -21.26
N LYS A 487 11.80 -25.04 -22.07
CA LYS A 487 11.70 -24.78 -23.52
C LYS A 487 11.33 -23.31 -23.82
N GLN A 488 10.64 -22.65 -22.88
CA GLN A 488 10.33 -21.22 -22.97
C GLN A 488 11.57 -20.32 -23.05
N VAL A 489 12.74 -20.69 -22.50
CA VAL A 489 13.97 -19.88 -22.66
C VAL A 489 14.38 -19.72 -24.13
N TYR A 490 14.02 -20.71 -24.95
CA TYR A 490 14.23 -20.70 -26.40
C TYR A 490 13.02 -20.15 -27.18
N ASN A 491 11.84 -20.04 -26.55
CA ASN A 491 10.62 -19.48 -27.11
C ASN A 491 10.26 -18.16 -26.40
N TYR A 492 10.65 -17.04 -27.02
CA TYR A 492 10.55 -15.70 -26.47
C TYR A 492 9.13 -15.07 -26.51
N ASP A 493 8.13 -15.80 -27.02
CA ASP A 493 6.75 -15.31 -27.16
C ASP A 493 5.87 -15.64 -25.96
N THR A 494 6.26 -16.62 -25.13
CA THR A 494 5.52 -17.03 -23.94
C THR A 494 6.27 -16.64 -22.69
N PHE A 495 5.60 -15.94 -21.77
CA PHE A 495 6.18 -15.62 -20.47
C PHE A 495 6.59 -16.92 -19.74
N PRO A 496 7.79 -17.00 -19.17
CA PRO A 496 8.28 -18.21 -18.53
C PRO A 496 7.61 -18.38 -17.16
N GLY A 497 6.38 -18.90 -17.15
CA GLY A 497 5.78 -19.49 -15.96
C GLY A 497 6.46 -20.84 -15.69
N ILE A 498 7.02 -21.03 -14.49
CA ILE A 498 7.56 -22.33 -14.09
C ILE A 498 6.43 -23.36 -14.11
N LEU A 499 6.49 -24.27 -15.08
CA LEU A 499 5.64 -25.47 -15.14
C LEU A 499 6.40 -26.64 -14.50
N ARG A 500 5.85 -27.15 -13.38
CA ARG A 500 6.05 -28.46 -12.73
C ARG A 500 7.46 -29.07 -12.60
N ASN A 501 7.74 -29.52 -11.36
CA ASN A 501 8.65 -30.63 -10.99
C ASN A 501 10.17 -30.39 -10.98
N VAL A 502 10.67 -29.16 -10.82
CA VAL A 502 12.11 -28.93 -10.60
C VAL A 502 12.60 -29.41 -9.21
N PHE A 503 11.75 -29.31 -8.18
CA PHE A 503 12.15 -29.61 -6.78
C PHE A 503 11.44 -30.82 -6.15
N GLY A 504 10.83 -31.71 -6.96
CA GLY A 504 10.31 -33.00 -6.49
C GLY A 504 9.17 -32.98 -5.46
N ARG A 505 8.62 -31.80 -5.13
CA ARG A 505 7.41 -31.63 -4.32
C ARG A 505 6.35 -30.94 -5.15
N GLU A 506 5.10 -31.32 -4.91
CA GLU A 506 3.85 -30.86 -5.54
C GLU A 506 3.99 -29.58 -6.37
N SER A 507 3.68 -29.71 -7.67
CA SER A 507 3.37 -28.67 -8.65
C SER A 507 3.23 -27.25 -8.08
N ARG A 508 4.34 -26.57 -7.74
CA ARG A 508 4.27 -25.14 -7.39
C ARG A 508 3.89 -24.38 -8.66
N VAL A 509 2.74 -23.71 -8.61
CA VAL A 509 2.36 -22.68 -9.58
C VAL A 509 3.47 -21.62 -9.55
N ALA A 510 3.88 -21.14 -10.72
CA ALA A 510 4.85 -20.06 -10.83
C ALA A 510 4.36 -18.87 -9.98
N ALA A 511 5.20 -18.36 -9.07
CA ALA A 511 4.80 -17.31 -8.13
C ALA A 511 5.63 -16.03 -8.38
N PRO A 512 5.08 -14.85 -8.09
CA PRO A 512 5.81 -13.59 -8.24
C PRO A 512 7.11 -13.55 -7.42
N LEU A 513 8.14 -12.94 -8.03
CA LEU A 513 9.39 -12.59 -7.36
C LEU A 513 9.19 -11.31 -6.51
N PRO A 514 10.04 -11.04 -5.50
CA PRO A 514 9.98 -9.80 -4.73
C PRO A 514 9.94 -8.57 -5.62
N GLU A 515 10.80 -8.53 -6.64
CA GLU A 515 10.86 -7.42 -7.59
C GLU A 515 9.64 -7.33 -8.52
N ASP A 516 8.86 -8.39 -8.72
CA ASP A 516 7.61 -8.31 -9.51
C ASP A 516 6.57 -7.45 -8.81
N TYR A 517 6.47 -7.54 -7.49
CA TYR A 517 5.59 -6.69 -6.69
C TYR A 517 5.98 -5.21 -6.79
N ASP A 518 7.29 -4.93 -6.87
CA ASP A 518 7.76 -3.56 -7.04
C ASP A 518 7.71 -3.08 -8.50
N ILE A 519 7.68 -3.97 -9.49
CA ILE A 519 7.30 -3.64 -10.87
C ILE A 519 5.81 -3.35 -10.96
N ARG A 520 4.98 -4.05 -10.19
CA ARG A 520 3.52 -3.92 -10.21
C ARG A 520 3.09 -2.46 -9.97
N GLY A 521 2.21 -1.94 -10.81
CA GLY A 521 1.73 -0.56 -10.85
C GLY A 521 2.59 0.42 -11.64
N CYS A 522 3.78 0.03 -12.11
CA CYS A 522 4.57 0.87 -13.02
C CYS A 522 3.89 0.96 -14.40
N VAL A 523 4.03 2.10 -15.09
CA VAL A 523 3.40 2.32 -16.43
C VAL A 523 3.81 1.35 -17.54
N TRP A 524 4.85 0.55 -17.32
CA TRP A 524 5.33 -0.44 -18.28
C TRP A 524 5.02 -1.89 -17.86
N GLU A 525 4.35 -2.12 -16.73
CA GLU A 525 4.14 -3.46 -16.17
C GLU A 525 3.43 -4.42 -17.14
N GLU A 526 2.37 -3.96 -17.82
CA GLU A 526 1.50 -4.78 -18.68
C GLU A 526 2.23 -5.33 -19.91
N ARG A 527 3.35 -4.70 -20.28
CA ARG A 527 4.18 -5.15 -21.40
C ARG A 527 5.10 -6.29 -21.00
N TYR A 528 5.16 -6.59 -19.71
CA TYR A 528 6.04 -7.59 -19.14
C TYR A 528 5.31 -8.69 -18.38
N LEU A 529 4.53 -8.34 -17.36
CA LEU A 529 3.88 -9.27 -16.46
C LEU A 529 2.52 -9.72 -17.03
N PRO A 530 2.18 -11.03 -16.96
CA PRO A 530 0.83 -11.51 -17.24
C PRO A 530 -0.22 -10.84 -16.34
N LEU A 531 -1.45 -10.69 -16.85
CA LEU A 531 -2.54 -10.03 -16.12
C LEU A 531 -2.93 -10.77 -14.83
N ASP A 532 -2.88 -12.10 -14.86
CA ASP A 532 -3.23 -13.04 -13.80
C ASP A 532 -2.04 -13.41 -12.90
N TRP A 533 -0.88 -12.75 -13.08
CA TRP A 533 0.38 -13.15 -12.43
C TRP A 533 0.35 -13.14 -10.89
N PHE A 534 -0.54 -12.32 -10.31
CA PHE A 534 -0.63 -12.10 -8.87
C PHE A 534 -1.86 -12.75 -8.22
N ASP A 535 -2.73 -13.41 -8.99
CA ASP A 535 -4.06 -13.82 -8.51
C ASP A 535 -4.00 -14.95 -7.46
N ASP A 536 -3.02 -15.85 -7.56
CA ASP A 536 -2.87 -17.05 -6.72
C ASP A 536 -1.80 -16.92 -5.62
N ASP A 537 -1.30 -15.72 -5.32
CA ASP A 537 -0.28 -15.51 -4.29
C ASP A 537 -0.87 -14.98 -2.98
N ALA A 538 -1.03 -15.88 -2.01
CA ALA A 538 -1.57 -15.57 -0.68
C ALA A 538 -0.56 -14.94 0.29
N ARG A 539 0.71 -14.80 -0.10
CA ARG A 539 1.75 -14.26 0.79
C ARG A 539 1.45 -12.82 1.17
N ASP A 540 1.75 -12.47 2.41
CA ASP A 540 1.73 -11.08 2.83
C ASP A 540 2.95 -10.31 2.32
N HIS A 541 2.97 -9.00 2.55
CA HIS A 541 4.05 -8.14 2.07
C HIS A 541 5.45 -8.50 2.61
N ASP A 542 5.56 -8.94 3.86
CA ASP A 542 6.86 -9.24 4.46
C ASP A 542 7.35 -10.62 4.00
N GLU A 543 6.44 -11.59 3.87
CA GLU A 543 6.71 -12.91 3.28
C GLU A 543 7.16 -12.83 1.82
N ARG A 544 6.61 -11.88 1.03
CA ARG A 544 7.01 -11.66 -0.37
C ARG A 544 8.46 -11.22 -0.53
N ARG A 545 9.11 -10.71 0.51
CA ARG A 545 10.52 -10.29 0.50
C ARG A 545 11.49 -11.40 0.89
N LEU A 546 11.00 -12.51 1.43
CA LEU A 546 11.83 -13.63 1.84
C LEU A 546 12.37 -14.38 0.61
N GLU A 547 13.69 -14.38 0.44
CA GLU A 547 14.35 -15.07 -0.67
C GLU A 547 14.34 -16.59 -0.48
N ALA A 548 13.97 -17.32 -1.53
CA ALA A 548 13.98 -18.78 -1.56
C ALA A 548 14.74 -19.31 -2.79
N ALA A 549 15.25 -20.54 -2.72
CA ALA A 549 16.08 -21.12 -3.79
C ALA A 549 15.37 -21.18 -5.16
N TRP A 550 14.06 -21.39 -5.18
CA TRP A 550 13.27 -21.40 -6.41
C TRP A 550 13.22 -20.03 -7.09
N MET A 551 13.31 -18.93 -6.32
CA MET A 551 13.30 -17.56 -6.85
C MET A 551 14.57 -17.28 -7.64
N GLU A 552 15.72 -17.76 -7.17
CA GLU A 552 17.00 -17.62 -7.87
C GLU A 552 16.98 -18.35 -9.22
N TYR A 553 16.44 -19.56 -9.24
CA TYR A 553 16.22 -20.31 -10.48
C TYR A 553 15.26 -19.57 -11.44
N GLN A 554 14.08 -19.16 -10.95
CA GLN A 554 13.08 -18.43 -11.76
C GLN A 554 13.65 -17.16 -12.36
N ARG A 555 14.41 -16.40 -11.56
CA ARG A 555 15.04 -15.16 -11.96
C ARG A 555 16.11 -15.40 -13.03
N GLY A 556 16.91 -16.46 -12.90
CA GLY A 556 17.88 -16.85 -13.92
C GLY A 556 17.23 -17.21 -15.26
N VAL A 557 16.14 -17.99 -15.22
CA VAL A 557 15.33 -18.33 -16.40
C VAL A 557 14.80 -17.06 -17.08
N ARG A 558 14.23 -16.13 -16.29
CA ARG A 558 13.67 -14.86 -16.81
C ARG A 558 14.74 -13.95 -17.40
N CYS A 559 15.91 -13.83 -16.77
CA CYS A 559 17.03 -13.08 -17.32
C CYS A 559 17.49 -13.64 -18.68
N ALA A 560 17.63 -14.96 -18.80
CA ALA A 560 18.00 -15.60 -20.07
C ALA A 560 16.92 -15.40 -21.15
N TRP A 561 15.65 -15.58 -20.79
CA TRP A 561 14.50 -15.36 -21.68
C TRP A 561 14.44 -13.92 -22.19
N LEU A 562 14.52 -12.93 -21.29
CA LEU A 562 14.53 -11.50 -21.64
C LEU A 562 15.76 -11.14 -22.49
N GLY A 563 16.94 -11.67 -22.15
CA GLY A 563 18.16 -11.47 -22.92
C GLY A 563 18.02 -11.96 -24.37
N ASN A 564 17.44 -13.15 -24.56
CA ASN A 564 17.15 -13.70 -25.88
C ASN A 564 16.09 -12.89 -26.64
N ARG A 565 15.06 -12.39 -25.94
CA ARG A 565 14.03 -11.52 -26.52
C ARG A 565 14.61 -10.19 -27.01
N ILE A 566 15.51 -9.58 -26.25
CA ILE A 566 16.24 -8.37 -26.64
C ILE A 566 17.16 -8.67 -27.84
N ALA A 567 17.97 -9.73 -27.76
CA ALA A 567 18.86 -10.16 -28.84
C ALA A 567 18.12 -10.36 -30.17
N ALA A 568 16.94 -11.00 -30.14
CA ALA A 568 16.13 -11.23 -31.33
C ALA A 568 15.60 -9.93 -31.97
N LYS A 569 15.30 -8.91 -31.15
CA LYS A 569 14.70 -7.65 -31.62
C LYS A 569 15.73 -6.62 -32.08
N THR A 570 16.93 -6.62 -31.52
CA THR A 570 17.94 -5.58 -31.82
C THR A 570 19.21 -6.07 -32.48
N GLY A 571 19.57 -7.35 -32.31
CA GLY A 571 20.87 -7.87 -32.73
C GLY A 571 22.07 -7.34 -31.92
N TRP A 572 21.86 -6.58 -30.83
CA TRP A 572 22.95 -6.03 -30.00
C TRP A 572 23.68 -7.10 -29.17
N LEU A 573 23.00 -8.22 -28.96
CA LEU A 573 23.49 -9.41 -28.29
C LEU A 573 23.26 -10.59 -29.24
N SER A 574 24.15 -11.57 -29.25
CA SER A 574 23.74 -12.88 -29.77
C SER A 574 22.87 -13.57 -28.73
N ARG A 575 22.03 -14.51 -29.19
CA ARG A 575 21.33 -15.45 -28.31
C ARG A 575 22.33 -16.16 -27.40
N VAL A 576 21.91 -16.36 -26.15
CA VAL A 576 22.70 -16.92 -25.04
C VAL A 576 22.40 -18.40 -24.88
#